data_AF-A0A0H3DFQ1-F1
#
_entry.id   AF-A0A0H3DFQ1-F1
#
_cell.length_a   1.000
_cell.length_b   1.000
_cell.length_c   1.000
_cell.angle_alpha   90.00
_cell.angle_beta   90.00
_cell.angle_gamma   90.00
#
_symmetry.space_group_name_H-M   'P 1'
#
loop_
_entity.id
_entity.type
_entity.pdbx_description
1 polymer ?
#
loop_
_entity_poly.entity_id
_entity_poly.type
_entity_poly.pdbx_seq_one_letter_code
_entity_poly.pdbx_strand_id
1 'polypeptide(L)' 'MALTYAKPAIDASTALPIEAGLALEADLITKCFASEDARHGLRSFVENGPWRATFRGR' A
#
# COMPACT_ATOMS: atom_id res chain seq x y z
N MET A 1 6.47 5.30 0.11
CA MET A 1 6.67 3.83 0.28
C MET A 1 5.62 2.93 -0.37
N ALA A 2 4.43 3.40 -0.72
CA ALA A 2 3.38 2.51 -1.29
C ALA A 2 3.80 1.82 -2.61
N LEU A 3 4.51 2.53 -3.48
CA LEU A 3 4.95 1.99 -4.78
C LEU A 3 5.98 0.85 -4.65
N THR A 4 6.82 0.88 -3.61
CA THR A 4 7.80 -0.20 -3.35
C THR A 4 7.15 -1.49 -2.84
N TYR A 5 5.92 -1.43 -2.34
CA TYR A 5 5.13 -2.62 -1.96
C TYR A 5 4.20 -3.07 -3.09
N ALA A 6 3.66 -2.12 -3.87
CA ALA A 6 2.75 -2.43 -4.99
C ALA A 6 3.46 -3.14 -6.16
N LYS A 7 4.69 -2.74 -6.50
CA LYS A 7 5.42 -3.36 -7.62
C LYS A 7 5.72 -4.85 -7.38
N PRO A 8 6.30 -5.27 -6.24
CA PRO A 8 6.51 -6.69 -5.94
C PRO A 8 5.22 -7.51 -5.87
N ALA A 9 4.12 -6.93 -5.37
CA ALA A 9 2.82 -7.59 -5.33
C ALA A 9 2.34 -7.98 -6.74
N ILE A 10 2.37 -7.04 -7.67
CA ILE A 10 1.94 -7.27 -9.06
C ILE A 10 2.88 -8.25 -9.77
N ASP A 11 4.20 -8.06 -9.63
CA ASP A 11 5.20 -8.95 -10.25
C ASP A 11 5.06 -10.40 -9.73
N ALA A 12 4.76 -10.57 -8.44
CA ALA A 12 4.57 -11.89 -7.83
C ALA A 12 3.20 -12.52 -8.17
N SER A 13 2.15 -11.73 -8.35
CA SER A 13 0.82 -12.23 -8.76
C SER A 13 0.84 -12.97 -10.11
N THR A 14 1.79 -12.60 -10.98
CA THR A 14 1.95 -13.22 -12.31
C THR A 14 2.83 -14.47 -12.26
N ALA A 15 3.63 -14.63 -11.20
CA ALA A 15 4.62 -15.70 -11.05
C ALA A 15 4.22 -16.79 -10.04
N LEU A 16 3.22 -16.53 -9.19
CA LEU A 16 2.78 -17.42 -8.12
C LEU A 16 1.37 -17.96 -8.35
N PRO A 17 1.03 -19.15 -7.81
CA PRO A 17 -0.35 -19.60 -7.69
C PRO A 17 -1.20 -18.55 -6.97
N ILE A 18 -2.48 -18.46 -7.35
CA ILE A 18 -3.41 -17.40 -6.91
C ILE A 18 -3.48 -17.29 -5.38
N GLU A 19 -3.46 -18.42 -4.65
CA GLU A 19 -3.51 -18.45 -3.18
C GLU A 19 -2.25 -17.85 -2.55
N ALA A 20 -1.08 -18.14 -3.13
CA ALA A 20 0.20 -17.62 -2.66
C ALA A 20 0.35 -16.13 -3.00
N GLY A 21 -0.12 -15.70 -4.17
CA GLY A 21 -0.19 -14.29 -4.56
C GLY A 21 -1.07 -13.48 -3.61
N LEU A 22 -2.28 -13.99 -3.28
CA LEU A 22 -3.22 -13.32 -2.38
C LEU A 22 -2.65 -13.16 -0.96
N ALA A 23 -1.97 -14.19 -0.44
CA ALA A 23 -1.33 -14.13 0.87
C ALA A 23 -0.20 -13.10 0.93
N LEU A 24 0.60 -13.00 -0.14
CA LEU A 24 1.65 -12.00 -0.26
C LEU A 24 1.07 -10.57 -0.37
N GLU A 25 0.01 -10.39 -1.15
CA GLU A 25 -0.69 -9.10 -1.26
C GLU A 25 -1.25 -8.63 0.08
N ALA A 26 -1.85 -9.54 0.86
CA ALA A 26 -2.40 -9.22 2.18
C ALA A 26 -1.31 -8.72 3.17
N ASP A 27 -0.13 -9.34 3.15
CA ASP A 27 1.02 -8.92 3.96
C ASP A 27 1.57 -7.56 3.50
N LEU A 28 1.72 -7.37 2.20
CA LEU A 28 2.23 -6.12 1.61
C LEU A 28 1.27 -4.94 1.83
N ILE A 29 -0.04 -5.16 1.71
CA ILE A 29 -1.06 -4.18 2.06
C ILE A 29 -0.96 -3.83 3.55
N THR A 30 -0.90 -4.82 4.44
CA THR A 30 -0.80 -4.57 5.88
C THR A 30 0.43 -3.72 6.22
N LYS A 31 1.58 -4.02 5.62
CA LYS A 31 2.82 -3.24 5.78
C LYS A 31 2.70 -1.83 5.21
N CYS A 32 2.05 -1.67 4.06
CA CYS A 32 1.79 -0.36 3.47
C CYS A 32 0.89 0.48 4.38
N PHE A 33 -0.20 -0.08 4.92
CA PHE A 33 -1.12 0.61 5.83
C PHE A 33 -0.50 0.93 7.20
N ALA A 34 0.51 0.17 7.64
CA ALA A 34 1.25 0.45 8.86
C ALA A 34 2.23 1.64 8.73
N SER A 35 2.55 2.08 7.52
CA SER A 35 3.48 3.20 7.26
C SER A 35 2.91 4.55 7.71
N GLU A 36 3.79 5.50 8.00
CA GLU A 36 3.40 6.87 8.36
C GLU A 36 2.72 7.59 7.19
N ASP A 37 3.16 7.33 5.96
CA ASP A 37 2.54 7.82 4.72
C ASP A 37 1.05 7.40 4.62
N ALA A 38 0.72 6.15 4.98
CA ALA A 38 -0.66 5.67 4.92
C ALA A 38 -1.55 6.29 6.01
N ARG A 39 -1.05 6.46 7.25
CA ARG A 39 -1.79 7.17 8.30
C ARG A 39 -2.04 8.63 7.95
N HIS A 40 -1.05 9.31 7.38
CA HIS A 40 -1.21 10.69 6.93
C HIS A 40 -2.18 10.78 5.75
N GLY A 41 -2.09 9.85 4.79
CA GLY A 41 -2.99 9.75 3.66
C GLY A 41 -4.44 9.56 4.08
N LEU A 42 -4.72 8.58 4.96
CA LEU A 42 -6.09 8.32 5.46
C LEU A 42 -6.64 9.49 6.27
N ARG A 43 -5.85 10.05 7.20
CA ARG A 43 -6.28 11.20 8.01
C ARG A 43 -6.57 12.42 7.13
N SER A 44 -5.67 12.72 6.19
CA SER A 44 -5.86 13.82 5.25
C SER A 44 -7.07 13.59 4.35
N PHE A 45 -7.31 12.35 3.91
CA PHE A 45 -8.49 11.99 3.12
C PHE A 45 -9.80 12.26 3.88
N VAL A 46 -9.86 11.90 5.16
CA VAL A 46 -11.03 12.12 6.01
C VAL A 46 -11.23 13.60 6.34
N GLU A 47 -10.16 14.33 6.65
CA GLU A 47 -10.24 15.72 7.12
C GLU A 47 -10.34 16.74 5.98
N ASN A 48 -9.66 16.50 4.86
CA ASN A 48 -9.45 17.50 3.80
C ASN A 48 -9.99 17.05 2.43
N GLY A 49 -10.51 15.82 2.34
CA GLY A 49 -10.99 15.24 1.10
C GLY A 49 -9.87 14.71 0.19
N PRO A 50 -10.24 14.06 -0.92
CA PRO A 50 -9.27 13.46 -1.84
C PRO A 50 -8.31 14.50 -2.42
N TRP A 51 -7.07 14.09 -2.71
CA TRP A 51 -6.00 14.88 -3.33
C TRP A 51 -5.25 15.92 -2.47
N ARG A 52 -5.55 16.03 -1.17
CA ARG A 52 -4.84 16.98 -0.27
C ARG A 52 -3.77 16.36 0.63
N ALA A 53 -3.48 15.07 0.45
CA ALA A 53 -2.48 14.37 1.24
C ALA A 53 -1.06 14.65 0.75
N THR A 54 -0.20 15.15 1.63
CA THR A 54 1.23 15.33 1.37
C THR A 54 1.99 14.08 1.82
N PHE A 55 2.44 13.27 0.86
CA PHE A 55 3.24 12.07 1.13
C PHE A 55 4.72 12.44 1.30
N ARG A 56 5.36 11.95 2.36
CA ARG A 56 6.77 12.27 2.66
C ARG A 56 7.73 11.16 2.25
N GLY A 57 7.22 10.03 1.77
CA GLY A 57 8.02 8.96 1.20
C GLY A 57 8.75 8.13 2.25
N ARG A 58 8.21 8.04 3.48
CA ARG A 58 8.79 7.31 4.61
C ARG A 58 7.77 6.37 5.26
#